data_AF-A0A8C4R5Z3-F1
#
_entry.id   AF-A0A8C4R5Z3-F1
#
_cell.length_a   1.000
_cell.length_b   1.000
_cell.length_c   1.000
_cell.angle_alpha   90.00
_cell.angle_beta   90.00
_cell.angle_gamma   90.00
#
_symmetry.space_group_name_H-M   'P 1'
#
loop_
_entity.id
_entity.type
_entity.pdbx_description
1 polymer ?
#
loop_
_entity_poly.entity_id
_entity_poly.type
_entity_poly.pdbx_seq_one_letter_code
_entity_poly.pdbx_strand_id
1 'polypeptide(L)'
;MPRQVGSLPLPPHQRARLQAAGFETTDELQGIGPCQLAEELAIPREEAMGILRMARGQEGPVNYPNALQLLVEEQAEDGLLPTFSSALDDLLGSGVELAVITELCGAPGVGKTQLCLQLAVDIQIPGCFGGLGGQAAYLDTEGSFMPERLQQMSEAVITHCSRLASTKQERDQQDALKTFTPDFILGNVFYFRCFDVTQLIAQSHLLPDFVDSHPKVRLVIIDSVASPFRHGVDDAALRTRLLISLAQRLAQLASTRRLAVVLTNQMTTRIHPNSTQSASLTPALGESWGHAATHRVILQWQGNRRFANLIKSPTRGEATVEFTVTSEGIRDVPTTPSLPATMPAIPTASMFLSSPTIPTSLPSTSTSSNLILKSPSALPSLHMTSASMPPSTSASPAVLGCTAAMLADAASSCINAMTAFRMATGEKMTTSSGSSPS
;
A
#
# COMPACT_ATOMS: atom_id res chain seq x y z
N MET A 1 6.05 -7.52 32.12
CA MET A 1 6.55 -8.90 32.30
C MET A 1 5.47 -9.85 31.82
N PRO A 2 5.81 -10.86 31.01
CA PRO A 2 4.84 -11.82 30.51
C PRO A 2 4.15 -12.52 31.69
N ARG A 3 2.82 -12.52 31.68
CA ARG A 3 2.02 -13.19 32.71
C ARG A 3 2.10 -14.69 32.45
N GLN A 4 2.36 -15.51 33.48
CA GLN A 4 2.37 -16.96 33.29
C GLN A 4 0.97 -17.48 33.02
N VAL A 5 0.83 -18.45 32.12
CA VAL A 5 -0.46 -19.12 31.81
C VAL A 5 -1.09 -19.72 33.07
N GLY A 6 -0.27 -20.23 33.99
CA GLY A 6 -0.72 -20.77 35.28
C GLY A 6 -1.47 -19.76 36.16
N SER A 7 -1.23 -18.46 35.97
CA SER A 7 -1.86 -17.36 36.71
C SER A 7 -3.14 -16.82 36.06
N LEU A 8 -3.56 -17.38 34.93
CA LEU A 8 -4.81 -16.99 34.28
C LEU A 8 -6.02 -17.49 35.10
N PRO A 9 -7.14 -16.75 35.12
CA PRO A 9 -8.37 -17.16 35.79
C PRO A 9 -9.12 -18.23 34.99
N LEU A 10 -8.42 -19.29 34.59
CA LEU A 10 -8.95 -20.40 33.80
C LEU A 10 -9.16 -21.63 34.67
N PRO A 11 -10.19 -22.45 34.36
CA PRO A 11 -10.36 -23.78 34.93
C PRO A 11 -9.05 -24.59 34.92
N PRO A 12 -8.75 -25.37 35.97
CA PRO A 12 -7.50 -26.13 36.07
C PRO A 12 -7.21 -27.04 34.85
N HIS A 13 -8.25 -27.62 34.25
CA HIS A 13 -8.11 -28.47 33.07
C HIS A 13 -7.66 -27.69 31.82
N GLN A 14 -8.08 -26.43 31.66
CA GLN A 14 -7.67 -25.58 30.54
C GLN A 14 -6.22 -25.13 30.72
N ARG A 15 -5.82 -24.77 31.95
CA ARG A 15 -4.42 -24.43 32.26
C ARG A 15 -3.48 -25.62 32.03
N ALA A 16 -3.89 -26.82 32.45
CA ALA A 16 -3.12 -28.04 32.23
C ALA A 16 -2.98 -28.37 30.73
N ARG A 17 -4.03 -28.18 29.92
CA ARG A 17 -3.97 -28.36 28.47
C ARG A 17 -3.02 -27.38 27.80
N LEU A 18 -3.07 -26.10 28.18
CA LEU A 18 -2.17 -25.07 27.65
C LEU A 18 -0.71 -25.40 27.97
N GLN A 19 -0.41 -25.76 29.23
CA GLN A 19 0.93 -26.16 29.64
C GLN A 19 1.41 -27.44 28.92
N ALA A 20 0.52 -28.41 28.74
CA ALA A 20 0.83 -29.65 28.02
C ALA A 20 1.10 -29.42 26.52
N ALA A 21 0.47 -28.40 25.93
CA ALA A 21 0.73 -27.96 24.56
C ALA A 21 1.98 -27.07 24.44
N GLY A 22 2.65 -26.74 25.55
CA GLY A 22 3.88 -25.95 25.57
C GLY A 22 3.68 -24.45 25.76
N PHE A 23 2.46 -23.99 26.09
CA PHE A 23 2.20 -22.58 26.40
C PHE A 23 2.61 -22.25 27.84
N GLU A 24 3.66 -21.44 28.00
CA GLU A 24 4.16 -21.02 29.31
C GLU A 24 3.71 -19.60 29.67
N THR A 25 3.62 -18.71 28.67
CA THR A 25 3.30 -17.29 28.86
C THR A 25 2.04 -16.83 28.11
N THR A 26 1.39 -15.77 28.61
CA THR A 26 0.22 -15.18 27.94
C THR A 26 0.54 -14.56 26.59
N ASP A 27 1.80 -14.15 26.37
CA ASP A 27 2.23 -13.48 25.15
C ASP A 27 2.21 -14.45 23.96
N GLU A 28 2.53 -15.73 24.21
CA GLU A 28 2.40 -16.82 23.22
C GLU A 28 0.95 -17.01 22.76
N LEU A 29 -0.03 -16.67 23.60
CA LEU A 29 -1.46 -16.74 23.28
C LEU A 29 -1.98 -15.49 22.56
N GLN A 30 -1.26 -14.37 22.55
CA GLN A 30 -1.74 -13.11 21.95
C GLN A 30 -1.89 -13.22 20.43
N GLY A 31 -0.95 -13.91 19.77
CA GLY A 31 -0.89 -14.05 18.31
C GLY A 31 -1.70 -15.21 17.72
N ILE A 32 -2.24 -16.10 18.57
CA ILE A 32 -2.92 -17.31 18.11
C ILE A 32 -4.42 -17.05 17.89
N GLY A 33 -4.92 -17.49 16.74
CA GLY A 33 -6.33 -17.41 16.40
C GLY A 33 -7.17 -18.49 17.11
N PRO A 34 -8.49 -18.25 17.36
CA PRO A 34 -9.35 -19.23 18.01
C PRO A 34 -9.41 -20.59 17.32
N CYS A 35 -9.33 -20.63 15.98
CA CYS A 35 -9.32 -21.88 15.24
C CYS A 35 -8.00 -22.65 15.43
N GLN A 36 -6.87 -21.94 15.35
CA GLN A 36 -5.55 -22.53 15.53
C GLN A 36 -5.40 -23.10 16.95
N LEU A 37 -5.77 -22.32 17.98
CA LEU A 37 -5.73 -22.80 19.36
C LEU A 37 -6.69 -23.98 19.60
N ALA A 38 -7.86 -23.97 18.94
CA ALA A 38 -8.82 -25.07 19.03
C ALA A 38 -8.26 -26.37 18.45
N GLU A 39 -7.57 -26.29 17.31
CA GLU A 39 -6.90 -27.43 16.68
C GLU A 39 -5.74 -27.93 17.55
N GLU A 40 -4.91 -27.01 18.06
CA GLU A 40 -3.70 -27.33 18.84
C GLU A 40 -4.02 -27.94 20.21
N LEU A 41 -5.07 -27.45 20.89
CA LEU A 41 -5.52 -27.99 22.18
C LEU A 41 -6.57 -29.10 22.04
N ALA A 42 -7.00 -29.43 20.81
CA ALA A 42 -8.11 -30.34 20.52
C ALA A 42 -9.38 -30.02 21.33
N ILE A 43 -9.77 -28.75 21.34
CA ILE A 43 -10.96 -28.23 22.05
C ILE A 43 -11.96 -27.58 21.09
N PRO A 44 -13.23 -27.44 21.46
CA PRO A 44 -14.18 -26.66 20.69
C PRO A 44 -13.71 -25.20 20.49
N ARG A 45 -13.98 -24.63 19.31
CA ARG A 45 -13.61 -23.23 18.98
C ARG A 45 -14.12 -22.21 20.01
N GLU A 46 -15.29 -22.45 20.58
CA GLU A 46 -15.87 -21.58 21.61
C GLU A 46 -15.06 -21.59 22.91
N GLU A 47 -14.55 -22.76 23.31
CA GLU A 47 -13.66 -22.91 24.46
C GLU A 47 -12.32 -22.21 24.21
N ALA A 48 -11.72 -22.40 23.04
CA ALA A 48 -10.50 -21.70 22.63
C ALA A 48 -10.68 -20.17 22.61
N MET A 49 -11.83 -19.69 22.15
CA MET A 49 -12.15 -18.26 22.16
C MET A 49 -12.26 -17.72 23.59
N GLY A 50 -12.85 -18.49 24.51
CA GLY A 50 -12.91 -18.15 25.93
C GLY A 50 -11.52 -18.05 26.56
N ILE A 51 -10.64 -19.02 26.29
CA ILE A 51 -9.25 -19.02 26.76
C ILE A 51 -8.50 -17.77 26.28
N LEU A 52 -8.60 -17.44 24.98
CA LEU A 52 -7.92 -16.28 24.40
C LEU A 52 -8.42 -14.95 24.98
N ARG A 53 -9.73 -14.82 25.27
CA ARG A 53 -10.28 -13.62 25.93
C ARG A 53 -9.69 -13.42 27.33
N MET A 54 -9.62 -14.49 28.10
CA MET A 54 -9.06 -14.46 29.45
C MET A 54 -7.55 -14.18 29.40
N ALA A 55 -6.82 -14.75 28.44
CA ALA A 55 -5.41 -14.47 28.21
C ALA A 55 -5.16 -12.99 27.83
N ARG A 56 -6.12 -12.36 27.14
CA ARG A 56 -6.11 -10.93 26.77
C ARG A 56 -6.58 -9.98 27.88
N GLY A 57 -6.87 -10.49 29.08
CA GLY A 57 -7.37 -9.68 30.19
C GLY A 57 -8.77 -9.11 29.97
N GLN A 58 -9.53 -9.66 29.01
CA GLN A 58 -10.93 -9.32 28.79
C GLN A 58 -11.79 -10.13 29.77
N GLU A 59 -11.83 -9.69 31.03
CA GLU A 59 -12.71 -10.25 32.06
C GLU A 59 -14.09 -9.55 31.98
N GLY A 60 -15.14 -10.31 31.65
CA GLY A 60 -16.52 -9.82 31.61
C GLY A 60 -17.25 -10.07 30.28
N PRO A 61 -18.52 -9.66 30.18
CA PRO A 61 -19.25 -9.72 28.91
C PRO A 61 -18.54 -8.87 27.86
N VAL A 62 -18.49 -9.36 26.63
CA VAL A 62 -17.89 -8.63 25.51
C VAL A 62 -18.62 -7.31 25.36
N ASN A 63 -17.92 -6.20 25.60
CA ASN A 63 -18.44 -4.89 25.31
C ASN A 63 -18.37 -4.69 23.79
N TYR A 64 -19.53 -4.76 23.13
CA TYR A 64 -19.64 -4.43 21.72
C TYR A 64 -19.94 -2.94 21.61
N PRO A 65 -18.97 -2.11 21.17
CA PRO A 65 -19.23 -0.68 21.02
C PRO A 65 -20.38 -0.49 20.04
N ASN A 66 -21.30 0.42 20.37
CA ASN A 66 -22.34 0.83 19.44
C ASN A 66 -21.79 1.84 18.43
N ALA A 67 -22.54 2.12 17.37
CA ALA A 67 -22.11 3.03 16.30
C ALA A 67 -21.78 4.45 16.81
N LEU A 68 -22.47 4.93 17.86
CA LEU A 68 -22.19 6.24 18.44
C LEU A 68 -20.83 6.25 19.17
N GLN A 69 -20.51 5.18 19.90
CA GLN A 69 -19.22 5.05 20.56
C GLN A 69 -18.08 5.01 19.55
N LEU A 70 -18.22 4.23 18.47
CA LEU A 70 -17.23 4.20 17.38
C LEU A 70 -17.03 5.57 16.75
N LEU A 71 -18.11 6.31 16.48
CA LEU A 71 -18.03 7.66 15.93
C LEU A 71 -17.31 8.64 16.88
N VAL A 72 -17.59 8.57 18.18
CA VAL A 72 -16.92 9.42 19.18
C VAL A 72 -15.43 9.06 19.27
N GLU A 73 -15.10 7.78 19.24
CA GLU A 73 -13.71 7.32 19.19
C GLU A 73 -13.00 7.84 17.93
N GLU A 74 -13.63 7.73 16.75
CA GLU A 74 -13.09 8.29 15.49
C GLU A 74 -12.93 9.82 15.52
N GLN A 75 -13.86 10.55 16.14
CA GLN A 75 -13.78 12.02 16.24
C GLN A 75 -12.75 12.51 17.26
N ALA A 76 -12.44 11.69 18.26
CA ALA A 76 -11.45 12.01 19.28
C ALA A 76 -10.01 11.71 18.83
N GLU A 77 -9.83 11.09 17.66
CA GLU A 77 -8.57 10.56 17.18
C GLU A 77 -7.69 11.59 16.44
N ASP A 78 -6.43 11.19 16.30
CA ASP A 78 -5.39 11.98 15.64
C ASP A 78 -5.76 12.30 14.18
N GLY A 79 -5.27 13.45 13.70
CA GLY A 79 -5.54 13.95 12.35
C GLY A 79 -5.13 13.00 11.21
N LEU A 80 -5.57 13.33 10.00
CA LEU A 80 -5.23 12.58 8.78
C LEU A 80 -3.81 12.90 8.31
N LEU A 81 -3.21 12.00 7.55
CA LEU A 81 -1.87 12.22 6.97
C LEU A 81 -1.99 13.11 5.71
N PRO A 82 -1.47 14.35 5.72
CA PRO A 82 -1.57 15.24 4.57
C PRO A 82 -0.69 14.77 3.40
N THR A 83 -1.08 15.15 2.17
CA THR A 83 -0.33 14.89 0.94
C THR A 83 0.42 16.14 0.41
N PHE A 84 0.20 17.31 1.02
CA PHE A 84 0.61 18.65 0.55
C PHE A 84 0.07 19.04 -0.83
N SER A 85 -0.98 18.36 -1.27
CA SER A 85 -1.83 18.82 -2.35
C SER A 85 -3.24 18.91 -1.79
N SER A 86 -3.76 20.13 -1.64
CA SER A 86 -5.13 20.35 -1.18
C SER A 86 -6.14 19.59 -2.04
N ALA A 87 -5.88 19.48 -3.35
CA ALA A 87 -6.72 18.73 -4.26
C ALA A 87 -6.72 17.23 -3.96
N LEU A 88 -5.57 16.63 -3.64
CA LEU A 88 -5.46 15.23 -3.24
C LEU A 88 -6.02 14.97 -1.83
N ASP A 89 -5.79 15.89 -0.90
CA ASP A 89 -6.33 15.82 0.45
C ASP A 89 -7.86 15.87 0.38
N ASP A 90 -8.44 16.83 -0.34
CA ASP A 90 -9.87 16.91 -0.59
C ASP A 90 -10.40 15.65 -1.27
N LEU A 91 -9.69 15.11 -2.25
CA LEU A 91 -10.06 13.86 -2.90
C LEU A 91 -10.24 12.73 -1.88
N LEU A 92 -9.27 12.57 -0.96
CA LEU A 92 -9.24 11.52 0.05
C LEU A 92 -10.07 11.83 1.31
N GLY A 93 -10.66 13.02 1.43
CA GLY A 93 -11.43 13.42 2.60
C GLY A 93 -10.55 14.04 3.70
N SER A 94 -9.71 14.99 3.32
CA SER A 94 -8.71 15.76 4.10
C SER A 94 -7.38 15.05 4.41
N GLY A 95 -7.03 14.01 3.66
CA GLY A 95 -5.72 13.35 3.72
C GLY A 95 -5.81 11.84 3.63
N VAL A 96 -4.68 11.16 3.75
CA VAL A 96 -4.60 9.70 3.83
C VAL A 96 -5.09 9.24 5.20
N GLU A 97 -6.13 8.39 5.19
CA GLU A 97 -6.76 7.88 6.39
C GLU A 97 -5.94 6.80 7.10
N LEU A 98 -5.93 6.84 8.43
CA LEU A 98 -5.33 5.82 9.29
C LEU A 98 -6.27 4.62 9.45
N ALA A 99 -5.75 3.53 10.00
CA ALA A 99 -6.50 2.29 10.26
C ALA A 99 -7.08 1.58 9.02
N VAL A 100 -6.80 2.11 7.82
CA VAL A 100 -7.29 1.57 6.54
C VAL A 100 -6.16 1.39 5.54
N ILE A 101 -6.48 0.69 4.45
CA ILE A 101 -5.58 0.50 3.30
C ILE A 101 -5.94 1.50 2.20
N THR A 102 -4.96 2.28 1.76
CA THR A 102 -5.04 3.15 0.58
C THR A 102 -4.15 2.60 -0.53
N GLU A 103 -4.71 2.39 -1.72
CA GLU A 103 -4.00 1.84 -2.87
C GLU A 103 -3.83 2.87 -3.98
N LEU A 104 -2.60 3.07 -4.42
CA LEU A 104 -2.18 3.95 -5.51
C LEU A 104 -1.87 3.11 -6.76
N CYS A 105 -2.77 3.17 -7.74
CA CYS A 105 -2.64 2.47 -9.00
C CYS A 105 -2.12 3.41 -10.09
N GLY A 106 -1.34 2.93 -11.06
CA GLY A 106 -0.97 3.79 -12.20
C GLY A 106 0.20 3.29 -13.04
N ALA A 107 0.35 3.88 -14.23
CA ALA A 107 1.46 3.58 -15.14
C ALA A 107 2.84 3.95 -14.53
N PRO A 108 3.96 3.40 -15.03
CA PRO A 108 5.29 3.84 -14.64
C PRO A 108 5.49 5.36 -14.82
N GLY A 109 6.25 6.01 -13.93
CA GLY A 109 6.59 7.44 -14.02
C GLY A 109 5.47 8.43 -13.67
N VAL A 110 4.26 7.97 -13.34
CA VAL A 110 3.11 8.86 -13.04
C VAL A 110 3.17 9.53 -11.66
N GLY A 111 4.04 9.07 -10.75
CA GLY A 111 4.24 9.69 -9.43
C GLY A 111 3.90 8.83 -8.21
N LYS A 112 3.59 7.53 -8.36
CA LYS A 112 3.27 6.63 -7.24
C LYS A 112 4.35 6.62 -6.15
N THR A 113 5.59 6.29 -6.52
CA THR A 113 6.76 6.29 -5.60
C THR A 113 7.04 7.68 -5.04
N GLN A 114 6.80 8.75 -5.81
CA GLN A 114 6.99 10.13 -5.33
C GLN A 114 6.01 10.47 -4.20
N LEU A 115 4.74 10.08 -4.35
CA LEU A 115 3.75 10.23 -3.29
C LEU A 115 4.10 9.35 -2.07
N CYS A 116 4.56 8.12 -2.28
CA CYS A 116 4.98 7.24 -1.18
C CYS A 116 6.17 7.80 -0.37
N LEU A 117 7.22 8.27 -1.05
CA LEU A 117 8.37 8.88 -0.39
C LEU A 117 7.95 10.12 0.40
N GLN A 118 7.08 10.95 -0.18
CA GLN A 118 6.59 12.12 0.50
C GLN A 118 5.75 11.78 1.74
N LEU A 119 4.83 10.82 1.65
CA LEU A 119 4.04 10.39 2.81
C LEU A 119 4.93 9.84 3.95
N ALA A 120 6.05 9.19 3.62
CA ALA A 120 7.04 8.74 4.59
C ALA A 120 7.78 9.88 5.32
N VAL A 121 7.85 11.07 4.71
CA VAL A 121 8.33 12.30 5.34
C VAL A 121 7.20 12.95 6.14
N ASP A 122 6.03 13.12 5.52
CA ASP A 122 4.92 13.92 6.04
C ASP A 122 4.30 13.32 7.31
N ILE A 123 4.35 11.99 7.48
CA ILE A 123 3.90 11.32 8.71
C ILE A 123 4.64 11.80 9.97
N GLN A 124 5.86 12.32 9.79
CA GLN A 124 6.74 12.73 10.87
C GLN A 124 6.53 14.19 11.30
N ILE A 125 5.67 14.94 10.59
CA ILE A 125 5.40 16.34 10.90
C ILE A 125 4.89 16.44 12.35
N PRO A 126 5.49 17.31 13.19
CA PRO A 126 5.08 17.43 14.59
C PRO A 126 3.62 17.89 14.76
N GLY A 127 2.96 17.43 15.82
CA GLY A 127 1.56 17.78 16.12
C GLY A 127 1.28 19.27 16.27
N CYS A 128 2.26 20.07 16.71
CA CYS A 128 2.14 21.54 16.77
C CYS A 128 2.02 22.21 15.38
N PHE A 129 2.32 21.47 14.31
CA PHE A 129 2.09 21.87 12.92
C PHE A 129 0.89 21.14 12.29
N GLY A 130 0.12 20.39 13.08
CA GLY A 130 -1.02 19.60 12.61
C GLY A 130 -0.67 18.25 12.00
N GLY A 131 0.57 17.79 12.14
CA GLY A 131 0.98 16.45 11.70
C GLY A 131 0.81 15.36 12.77
N LEU A 132 1.25 14.15 12.45
CA LEU A 132 1.07 12.97 13.29
C LEU A 132 2.28 12.60 14.16
N GLY A 133 3.45 13.21 13.91
CA GLY A 133 4.69 12.92 14.66
C GLY A 133 5.11 11.45 14.67
N GLY A 134 4.67 10.68 13.68
CA GLY A 134 4.90 9.24 13.58
C GLY A 134 6.19 8.89 12.83
N GLN A 135 6.44 7.60 12.67
CA GLN A 135 7.52 7.01 11.87
C GLN A 135 6.94 6.18 10.72
N ALA A 136 7.76 5.85 9.73
CA ALA A 136 7.35 5.08 8.56
C ALA A 136 8.13 3.77 8.44
N ALA A 137 7.45 2.69 8.06
CA ALA A 137 8.05 1.47 7.55
C ALA A 137 7.83 1.40 6.03
N TYR A 138 8.90 1.21 5.25
CA TYR A 138 8.88 1.22 3.79
C TYR A 138 9.38 -0.12 3.25
N LEU A 139 8.46 -0.91 2.69
CA LEU A 139 8.77 -2.19 2.03
C LEU A 139 8.89 -1.94 0.53
N ASP A 140 10.12 -2.02 0.01
CA ASP A 140 10.41 -1.82 -1.40
C ASP A 140 10.63 -3.15 -2.11
N THR A 141 9.81 -3.42 -3.13
CA THR A 141 9.94 -4.59 -4.01
C THR A 141 10.53 -4.28 -5.38
N GLU A 142 10.56 -3.00 -5.78
CA GLU A 142 10.99 -2.58 -7.12
C GLU A 142 12.45 -2.10 -7.13
N GLY A 143 12.89 -1.43 -6.08
CA GLY A 143 14.24 -0.88 -5.91
C GLY A 143 14.25 0.62 -6.21
N SER A 144 13.06 1.23 -6.11
CA SER A 144 12.77 2.60 -6.50
C SER A 144 12.95 3.58 -5.33
N PHE A 145 13.22 3.09 -4.11
CA PHE A 145 13.50 3.93 -2.96
C PHE A 145 14.85 4.64 -3.11
N MET A 146 14.82 5.97 -3.22
CA MET A 146 16.01 6.80 -3.42
C MET A 146 16.21 7.71 -2.19
N PRO A 147 17.21 7.46 -1.33
CA PRO A 147 17.45 8.25 -0.13
C PRO A 147 17.69 9.74 -0.42
N GLU A 148 18.41 10.09 -1.49
CA GLU A 148 18.64 11.49 -1.86
C GLU A 148 17.33 12.21 -2.19
N ARG A 149 16.39 11.49 -2.80
CA ARG A 149 15.07 12.04 -3.10
C ARG A 149 14.24 12.24 -1.84
N LEU A 150 14.33 11.32 -0.90
CA LEU A 150 13.70 11.44 0.41
C LEU A 150 14.25 12.66 1.16
N GLN A 151 15.58 12.86 1.15
CA GLN A 151 16.22 14.02 1.77
C GLN A 151 15.73 15.35 1.17
N GLN A 152 15.60 15.45 -0.16
CA GLN A 152 15.05 16.64 -0.81
C GLN A 152 13.63 16.99 -0.32
N MET A 153 12.78 15.98 -0.14
CA MET A 153 11.43 16.16 0.40
C MET A 153 11.48 16.56 1.88
N SER A 154 12.38 15.97 2.68
CA SER A 154 12.61 16.33 4.08
C SER A 154 12.96 17.81 4.23
N GLU A 155 13.90 18.31 3.43
CA GLU A 155 14.31 19.73 3.43
C GLU A 155 13.14 20.67 3.10
N ALA A 156 12.29 20.27 2.14
CA ALA A 156 11.11 21.04 1.77
C ALA A 156 10.08 21.12 2.90
N VAL A 157 9.82 20.00 3.60
CA VAL A 157 8.86 19.95 4.72
C VAL A 157 9.37 20.74 5.92
N ILE A 158 10.67 20.68 6.23
CA ILE A 158 11.29 21.51 7.28
C ILE A 158 11.17 22.99 6.95
N THR A 159 11.45 23.37 5.70
CA THR A 159 11.29 24.75 5.22
C THR A 159 9.83 25.21 5.36
N HIS A 160 8.88 24.34 5.04
CA HIS A 160 7.47 24.62 5.21
C HIS A 160 7.10 24.86 6.68
N CYS A 161 7.50 23.98 7.60
CA CYS A 161 7.23 24.12 9.04
C CYS A 161 7.91 25.37 9.62
N SER A 162 9.13 25.69 9.17
CA SER A 162 9.84 26.91 9.57
C SER A 162 9.09 28.19 9.21
N ARG A 163 8.42 28.20 8.05
CA ARG A 163 7.58 29.32 7.61
C ARG A 163 6.31 29.47 8.46
N LEU A 164 5.73 28.36 8.90
CA LEU A 164 4.56 28.38 9.79
C LEU A 164 4.95 28.92 11.18
N ALA A 165 6.08 28.46 11.72
CA ALA A 165 6.57 28.90 13.03
C ALA A 165 6.89 30.40 13.08
N SER A 166 7.42 30.97 11.99
CA SER A 166 7.71 32.41 11.92
C SER A 166 6.44 33.28 11.92
N THR A 167 5.32 32.74 11.44
CA THR A 167 4.04 33.46 11.35
C THR A 167 3.33 33.52 12.70
N LYS A 168 3.34 32.41 13.46
CA LYS A 168 2.57 32.29 14.71
C LYS A 168 3.39 32.55 15.99
N GLN A 169 4.74 32.50 15.92
CA GLN A 169 5.65 32.70 17.05
C GLN A 169 5.30 31.87 18.30
N GLU A 170 4.83 30.64 18.12
CA GLU A 170 4.53 29.72 19.21
C GLU A 170 5.81 29.04 19.71
N ARG A 171 5.96 28.90 21.03
CA ARG A 171 7.16 28.29 21.65
C ARG A 171 7.32 26.82 21.26
N ASP A 172 6.23 26.06 21.28
CA ASP A 172 6.23 24.62 20.98
C ASP A 172 6.70 24.33 19.55
N GLN A 173 6.31 25.18 18.59
CA GLN A 173 6.76 25.09 17.19
C GLN A 173 8.27 25.36 17.05
N GLN A 174 8.80 26.32 17.80
CA GLN A 174 10.24 26.61 17.80
C GLN A 174 11.05 25.47 18.42
N ASP A 175 10.54 24.86 19.49
CA ASP A 175 11.19 23.72 20.14
C ASP A 175 11.18 22.47 19.26
N ALA A 176 10.06 22.19 18.59
CA ALA A 176 9.97 21.08 17.63
C ALA A 176 10.97 21.21 16.47
N LEU A 177 11.14 22.43 15.93
CA LEU A 177 12.06 22.69 14.81
C LEU A 177 13.54 22.50 15.17
N LYS A 178 13.92 22.57 16.45
CA LYS A 178 15.31 22.28 16.87
C LYS A 178 15.69 20.82 16.62
N THR A 179 14.71 19.92 16.69
CA THR A 179 14.91 18.47 16.52
C THR A 179 14.47 17.96 15.16
N PHE A 180 13.59 18.69 14.46
CA PHE A 180 13.04 18.29 13.17
C PHE A 180 14.02 18.60 12.02
N THR A 181 15.07 17.79 11.93
CA THR A 181 16.17 17.91 10.95
C THR A 181 16.07 16.83 9.85
N PRO A 182 16.81 16.95 8.73
CA PRO A 182 16.82 15.91 7.71
C PRO A 182 17.28 14.55 8.27
N ASP A 183 18.31 14.54 9.13
CA ASP A 183 18.80 13.32 9.77
C ASP A 183 17.75 12.67 10.67
N PHE A 184 16.99 13.47 11.40
CA PHE A 184 15.87 12.98 12.19
C PHE A 184 14.83 12.31 11.29
N ILE A 185 14.45 12.95 10.18
CA ILE A 185 13.43 12.42 9.28
C ILE A 185 13.91 11.13 8.61
N LEU A 186 15.13 11.13 8.07
CA LEU A 186 15.72 9.96 7.40
C LEU A 186 15.91 8.79 8.37
N GLY A 187 16.36 9.06 9.61
CA GLY A 187 16.55 8.04 10.65
C GLY A 187 15.26 7.39 11.15
N ASN A 188 14.11 7.97 10.84
CA ASN A 188 12.78 7.52 11.24
C ASN A 188 11.97 6.86 10.10
N VAL A 189 12.61 6.61 8.94
CA VAL A 189 12.06 5.80 7.86
C VAL A 189 12.79 4.46 7.82
N PHE A 190 12.11 3.40 8.26
CA PHE A 190 12.67 2.04 8.31
C PHE A 190 12.48 1.35 6.96
N TYR A 191 13.57 1.03 6.29
CA TYR A 191 13.55 0.47 4.94
C TYR A 191 13.75 -1.05 4.92
N PHE A 192 12.90 -1.75 4.17
CA PHE A 192 12.93 -3.19 3.98
C PHE A 192 12.92 -3.53 2.49
N ARG A 193 13.99 -4.16 2.00
CA ARG A 193 14.05 -4.66 0.62
C ARG A 193 13.45 -6.06 0.53
N CYS A 194 12.46 -6.25 -0.34
CA CYS A 194 11.85 -7.56 -0.62
C CYS A 194 12.06 -7.93 -2.08
N PHE A 195 12.83 -8.97 -2.39
CA PHE A 195 13.16 -9.32 -3.78
C PHE A 195 12.10 -10.20 -4.46
N ASP A 196 11.30 -10.92 -3.68
CA ASP A 196 10.32 -11.87 -4.20
C ASP A 196 9.07 -11.94 -3.31
N VAL A 197 8.11 -12.77 -3.74
CA VAL A 197 6.84 -12.96 -3.04
C VAL A 197 7.03 -13.58 -1.66
N THR A 198 8.02 -14.47 -1.51
CA THR A 198 8.30 -15.17 -0.26
C THR A 198 8.78 -14.19 0.80
N GLN A 199 9.72 -13.32 0.44
CA GLN A 199 10.23 -12.27 1.32
C GLN A 199 9.13 -11.26 1.68
N LEU A 200 8.31 -10.84 0.71
CA LEU A 200 7.20 -9.92 1.00
C LEU A 200 6.19 -10.54 1.98
N ILE A 201 5.83 -11.81 1.79
CA ILE A 201 4.94 -12.52 2.73
C ILE A 201 5.62 -12.66 4.09
N ALA A 202 6.88 -13.11 4.16
CA ALA A 202 7.61 -13.23 5.42
C ALA A 202 7.65 -11.89 6.17
N GLN A 203 7.97 -10.78 5.48
CA GLN A 203 7.96 -9.46 6.11
C GLN A 203 6.57 -9.05 6.60
N SER A 204 5.49 -9.40 5.88
CA SER A 204 4.13 -9.14 6.37
C SER A 204 3.78 -9.87 7.67
N HIS A 205 4.46 -10.99 7.95
CA HIS A 205 4.33 -11.71 9.21
C HIS A 205 5.18 -11.12 10.35
N LEU A 206 6.31 -10.48 10.02
CA LEU A 206 7.20 -9.84 10.99
C LEU A 206 6.80 -8.40 11.34
N LEU A 207 6.02 -7.75 10.46
CA LEU A 207 5.55 -6.39 10.65
C LEU A 207 4.84 -6.12 12.00
N PRO A 208 3.96 -6.99 12.52
CA PRO A 208 3.32 -6.77 13.82
C PRO A 208 4.34 -6.61 14.96
N ASP A 209 5.31 -7.53 15.05
CA ASP A 209 6.38 -7.51 16.07
C ASP A 209 7.29 -6.29 15.90
N PHE A 210 7.57 -5.93 14.64
CA PHE A 210 8.34 -4.73 14.33
C PHE A 210 7.62 -3.46 14.82
N VAL A 211 6.31 -3.33 14.55
CA VAL A 211 5.50 -2.20 14.99
C VAL A 211 5.32 -2.19 16.52
N ASP A 212 5.28 -3.35 17.18
CA ASP A 212 5.30 -3.42 18.66
C ASP A 212 6.60 -2.87 19.25
N SER A 213 7.71 -3.19 18.60
CA SER A 213 9.04 -2.71 19.00
C SER A 213 9.26 -1.23 18.63
N HIS A 214 8.48 -0.70 17.68
CA HIS A 214 8.54 0.68 17.19
C HIS A 214 7.15 1.33 17.26
N PRO A 215 6.64 1.62 18.47
CA PRO A 215 5.25 2.07 18.66
C PRO A 215 4.93 3.43 18.03
N LYS A 216 5.95 4.17 17.57
CA LYS A 216 5.78 5.43 16.83
C LYS A 216 5.50 5.21 15.35
N VAL A 217 5.64 4.00 14.82
CA VAL A 217 5.33 3.70 13.41
C VAL A 217 3.82 3.86 13.18
N ARG A 218 3.46 4.85 12.36
CA ARG A 218 2.08 5.22 12.03
C ARG A 218 1.77 5.08 10.53
N LEU A 219 2.77 4.70 9.74
CA LEU A 219 2.64 4.47 8.30
C LEU A 219 3.44 3.24 7.86
N VAL A 220 2.80 2.35 7.12
CA VAL A 220 3.43 1.24 6.41
C VAL A 220 3.21 1.42 4.92
N ILE A 221 4.28 1.43 4.14
CA ILE A 221 4.26 1.55 2.68
C ILE A 221 4.75 0.25 2.06
N ILE A 222 4.07 -0.22 1.01
CA ILE A 222 4.57 -1.30 0.15
C ILE A 222 4.62 -0.80 -1.30
N ASP A 223 5.83 -0.54 -1.80
CA ASP A 223 6.11 -0.08 -3.17
C ASP A 223 6.88 -1.18 -3.95
N SER A 224 6.22 -2.08 -4.66
CA SER A 224 4.80 -2.24 -4.90
C SER A 224 4.31 -3.62 -4.47
N VAL A 225 3.04 -3.72 -4.10
CA VAL A 225 2.44 -5.03 -3.81
C VAL A 225 2.29 -5.87 -5.09
N ALA A 226 2.31 -5.24 -6.26
CA ALA A 226 2.10 -5.92 -7.54
C ALA A 226 3.35 -6.62 -8.09
N SER A 227 4.54 -6.03 -7.92
CA SER A 227 5.76 -6.48 -8.60
C SER A 227 6.07 -7.97 -8.35
N PRO A 228 6.08 -8.48 -7.10
CA PRO A 228 6.48 -9.87 -6.85
C PRO A 228 5.46 -10.88 -7.36
N PHE A 229 4.16 -10.53 -7.35
CA PHE A 229 3.08 -11.44 -7.73
C PHE A 229 2.90 -11.56 -9.25
N ARG A 230 3.49 -10.66 -10.06
CA ARG A 230 3.42 -10.75 -11.52
C ARG A 230 4.37 -11.77 -12.12
N HIS A 231 5.52 -11.99 -11.48
CA HIS A 231 6.59 -12.84 -12.01
C HIS A 231 6.93 -14.02 -11.10
N GLY A 232 6.48 -14.02 -9.84
CA GLY A 232 6.91 -14.99 -8.83
C GLY A 232 5.94 -16.15 -8.56
N VAL A 233 4.72 -16.16 -9.12
CA VAL A 233 3.72 -17.19 -8.83
C VAL A 233 2.91 -17.56 -10.09
N ASP A 234 3.21 -18.73 -10.67
CA ASP A 234 2.52 -19.24 -11.86
C ASP A 234 1.13 -19.81 -11.55
N ASP A 235 0.96 -20.43 -10.37
CA ASP A 235 -0.33 -20.96 -9.93
C ASP A 235 -1.26 -19.81 -9.51
N ALA A 236 -2.28 -19.56 -10.34
CA ALA A 236 -3.28 -18.53 -10.10
C ALA A 236 -4.05 -18.71 -8.77
N ALA A 237 -4.34 -19.96 -8.37
CA ALA A 237 -5.06 -20.22 -7.13
C ALA A 237 -4.18 -19.93 -5.91
N LEU A 238 -2.91 -20.35 -5.94
CA LEU A 238 -1.93 -19.99 -4.90
C LEU A 238 -1.74 -18.47 -4.83
N ARG A 239 -1.56 -17.81 -5.98
CA ARG A 239 -1.42 -16.36 -6.09
C ARG A 239 -2.58 -15.63 -5.41
N THR A 240 -3.82 -16.03 -5.69
CA THR A 240 -5.02 -15.45 -5.06
C THR A 240 -5.06 -15.69 -3.55
N ARG A 241 -4.73 -16.90 -3.07
CA ARG A 241 -4.69 -17.18 -1.62
C ARG A 241 -3.66 -16.33 -0.90
N LEU A 242 -2.45 -16.21 -1.45
CA LEU A 242 -1.38 -15.39 -0.88
C LEU A 242 -1.76 -13.91 -0.83
N LEU A 243 -2.35 -13.38 -1.91
CA LEU A 243 -2.85 -12.00 -1.97
C LEU A 243 -3.95 -11.75 -0.92
N ILE A 244 -4.94 -12.64 -0.79
CA ILE A 244 -6.00 -12.49 0.20
C ILE A 244 -5.42 -12.52 1.62
N SER A 245 -4.51 -13.46 1.91
CA SER A 245 -3.83 -13.53 3.20
C SER A 245 -3.05 -12.25 3.51
N LEU A 246 -2.29 -11.73 2.54
CA LEU A 246 -1.54 -10.48 2.69
C LEU A 246 -2.48 -9.31 2.98
N ALA A 247 -3.55 -9.16 2.22
CA ALA A 247 -4.54 -8.10 2.40
C ALA A 247 -5.19 -8.16 3.80
N GLN A 248 -5.58 -9.35 4.26
CA GLN A 248 -6.16 -9.53 5.59
C GLN A 248 -5.19 -9.16 6.71
N ARG A 249 -3.91 -9.56 6.59
CA ARG A 249 -2.87 -9.22 7.57
C ARG A 249 -2.63 -7.72 7.63
N LEU A 250 -2.52 -7.06 6.48
CA LEU A 250 -2.31 -5.61 6.42
C LEU A 250 -3.52 -4.84 6.96
N ALA A 251 -4.75 -5.29 6.67
CA ALA A 251 -5.97 -4.67 7.20
C ALA A 251 -6.08 -4.87 8.72
N GLN A 252 -5.70 -6.04 9.23
CA GLN A 252 -5.65 -6.29 10.66
C GLN A 252 -4.58 -5.42 11.34
N LEU A 253 -3.39 -5.30 10.73
CA LEU A 253 -2.31 -4.45 11.24
C LEU A 253 -2.74 -2.97 11.27
N ALA A 254 -3.33 -2.48 10.18
CA ALA A 254 -3.85 -1.12 10.08
C ALA A 254 -4.87 -0.84 11.20
N SER A 255 -5.91 -1.68 11.32
CA SER A 255 -6.98 -1.47 12.30
C SER A 255 -6.52 -1.64 13.75
N THR A 256 -5.71 -2.66 14.04
CA THR A 256 -5.28 -2.96 15.43
C THR A 256 -4.26 -1.96 15.95
N ARG A 257 -3.37 -1.47 15.08
CA ARG A 257 -2.30 -0.52 15.46
C ARG A 257 -2.58 0.92 15.05
N ARG A 258 -3.77 1.17 14.49
CA ARG A 258 -4.24 2.48 13.99
C ARG A 258 -3.18 3.22 13.16
N LEU A 259 -2.57 2.50 12.22
CA LEU A 259 -1.60 3.03 11.27
C LEU A 259 -2.20 3.08 9.87
N ALA A 260 -1.70 3.97 9.01
CA ALA A 260 -2.03 3.97 7.59
C ALA A 260 -1.23 2.88 6.86
N VAL A 261 -1.88 2.15 5.96
CA VAL A 261 -1.21 1.26 5.02
C VAL A 261 -1.37 1.83 3.61
N VAL A 262 -0.27 2.14 2.94
CA VAL A 262 -0.26 2.65 1.57
C VAL A 262 0.41 1.65 0.64
N LEU A 263 -0.31 1.21 -0.39
CA LEU A 263 0.15 0.18 -1.32
C LEU A 263 0.22 0.78 -2.72
N THR A 264 1.27 0.48 -3.48
CA THR A 264 1.28 0.80 -4.92
C THR A 264 0.99 -0.43 -5.77
N ASN A 265 0.27 -0.22 -6.88
CA ASN A 265 -0.09 -1.26 -7.82
C ASN A 265 0.14 -0.76 -9.26
N GLN A 266 0.79 -1.59 -10.07
CA GLN A 266 1.05 -1.26 -11.47
C GLN A 266 -0.21 -1.50 -12.31
N MET A 267 -0.26 -0.90 -13.50
CA MET A 267 -1.33 -1.17 -14.46
C MET A 267 -0.96 -2.33 -15.40
N THR A 268 -1.98 -3.09 -15.79
CA THR A 268 -1.93 -4.08 -16.87
C THR A 268 -3.09 -3.84 -17.84
N THR A 269 -2.93 -4.30 -19.07
CA THR A 269 -3.98 -4.23 -20.08
C THR A 269 -4.80 -5.50 -20.05
N ARG A 270 -6.12 -5.36 -19.84
CA ARG A 270 -7.09 -6.43 -20.08
C ARG A 270 -7.60 -6.33 -21.50
N ILE A 271 -7.40 -7.40 -22.26
CA ILE A 271 -7.90 -7.53 -23.62
C ILE A 271 -9.26 -8.21 -23.55
N HIS A 272 -10.27 -7.58 -24.12
CA HIS A 272 -11.64 -8.11 -24.16
C HIS A 272 -11.94 -8.57 -25.59
N PRO A 273 -11.84 -9.89 -25.89
CA PRO A 273 -11.92 -10.38 -27.26
C PRO A 273 -13.29 -10.17 -27.92
N ASN A 274 -14.34 -9.93 -27.12
CA ASN A 274 -15.73 -9.87 -27.59
C ASN A 274 -16.39 -8.48 -27.42
N SER A 275 -15.63 -7.42 -27.08
CA SER A 275 -16.16 -6.06 -26.97
C SER A 275 -15.56 -5.11 -28.00
N THR A 276 -16.34 -4.10 -28.39
CA THR A 276 -15.92 -3.02 -29.31
C THR A 276 -14.74 -2.20 -28.77
N GLN A 277 -14.55 -2.14 -27.45
CA GLN A 277 -13.28 -1.76 -26.83
C GLN A 277 -12.41 -2.99 -26.68
N SER A 278 -11.35 -3.08 -27.48
CA SER A 278 -10.46 -4.25 -27.53
C SER A 278 -9.51 -4.36 -26.33
N ALA A 279 -9.26 -3.27 -25.60
CA ALA A 279 -8.32 -3.22 -24.50
C ALA A 279 -8.71 -2.16 -23.45
N SER A 280 -8.53 -2.48 -22.17
CA SER A 280 -8.75 -1.57 -21.04
C SER A 280 -7.58 -1.64 -20.05
N LEU A 281 -7.16 -0.50 -19.50
CA LEU A 281 -6.15 -0.46 -18.44
C LEU A 281 -6.79 -0.75 -17.09
N THR A 282 -6.21 -1.69 -16.34
CA THR A 282 -6.70 -2.10 -15.02
C THR A 282 -5.53 -2.37 -14.06
N PRO A 283 -5.71 -2.27 -12.74
CA PRO A 283 -4.69 -2.66 -11.78
C PRO A 283 -4.25 -4.13 -11.94
N ALA A 284 -2.95 -4.41 -11.75
CA ALA A 284 -2.33 -5.67 -12.14
C ALA A 284 -2.78 -6.90 -11.32
N LEU A 285 -3.24 -6.70 -10.09
CA LEU A 285 -3.57 -7.79 -9.17
C LEU A 285 -4.96 -8.42 -9.39
N GLY A 286 -5.77 -7.85 -10.29
CA GLY A 286 -7.07 -8.42 -10.66
C GLY A 286 -8.19 -8.13 -9.67
N GLU A 287 -9.37 -8.69 -9.93
CA GLU A 287 -10.61 -8.42 -9.17
C GLU A 287 -10.59 -8.98 -7.76
N SER A 288 -9.95 -10.13 -7.54
CA SER A 288 -9.83 -10.73 -6.18
C SER A 288 -9.13 -9.78 -5.19
N TRP A 289 -8.17 -8.99 -5.66
CA TRP A 289 -7.53 -7.92 -4.89
C TRP A 289 -8.38 -6.65 -4.77
N GLY A 290 -9.42 -6.52 -5.60
CA GLY A 290 -10.37 -5.40 -5.62
C GLY A 290 -10.92 -5.02 -4.25
N HIS A 291 -11.10 -6.02 -3.38
CA HIS A 291 -11.67 -5.84 -2.04
C HIS A 291 -10.65 -5.43 -0.98
N ALA A 292 -9.34 -5.56 -1.23
CA ALA A 292 -8.29 -5.34 -0.24
C ALA A 292 -8.18 -3.88 0.21
N ALA A 293 -8.18 -2.94 -0.74
CA ALA A 293 -8.02 -1.52 -0.45
C ALA A 293 -9.36 -0.87 -0.08
N THR A 294 -9.36 -0.02 0.95
CA THR A 294 -10.53 0.81 1.32
C THR A 294 -10.65 1.98 0.35
N HIS A 295 -9.53 2.67 0.14
CA HIS A 295 -9.38 3.75 -0.83
C HIS A 295 -8.56 3.27 -2.02
N ARG A 296 -9.02 3.54 -3.25
CA ARG A 296 -8.24 3.27 -4.47
C ARG A 296 -8.19 4.48 -5.38
N VAL A 297 -6.98 4.95 -5.62
CA VAL A 297 -6.69 6.10 -6.48
C VAL A 297 -5.93 5.64 -7.72
N ILE A 298 -6.43 5.97 -8.90
CA ILE A 298 -5.72 5.79 -10.17
C ILE A 298 -5.00 7.08 -10.54
N LEU A 299 -3.68 7.01 -10.55
CA LEU A 299 -2.80 8.05 -11.08
C LEU A 299 -2.60 7.81 -12.58
N GLN A 300 -2.89 8.83 -13.38
CA GLN A 300 -2.80 8.77 -14.84
C GLN A 300 -2.23 10.06 -15.44
N TRP A 301 -1.64 9.91 -16.62
CA TRP A 301 -1.25 11.02 -17.47
C TRP A 301 -2.40 11.37 -18.40
N GLN A 302 -2.66 12.67 -18.58
CA GLN A 302 -3.49 13.18 -19.66
C GLN A 302 -2.72 14.31 -20.35
N GLY A 303 -2.15 14.01 -21.51
CA GLY A 303 -1.12 14.85 -22.12
C GLY A 303 0.10 14.95 -21.19
N ASN A 304 0.54 16.18 -20.89
CA ASN A 304 1.66 16.45 -19.97
C ASN A 304 1.22 16.72 -18.52
N ARG A 305 -0.05 16.48 -18.20
CA ARG A 305 -0.65 16.74 -16.88
C ARG A 305 -0.91 15.42 -16.16
N ARG A 306 -0.79 15.43 -14.83
CA ARG A 306 -1.04 14.24 -13.99
C ARG A 306 -2.35 14.41 -13.25
N PHE A 307 -3.15 13.35 -13.25
CA PHE A 307 -4.45 13.32 -12.60
C PHE A 307 -4.55 12.13 -11.66
N ALA A 308 -5.23 12.33 -10.54
CA ALA A 308 -5.59 11.31 -9.58
C ALA A 308 -7.11 11.12 -9.62
N ASN A 309 -7.58 9.92 -9.95
CA ASN A 309 -8.99 9.56 -9.95
C ASN A 309 -9.28 8.60 -8.79
N LEU A 310 -10.14 9.01 -7.85
CA LEU A 310 -10.61 8.14 -6.77
C LEU A 310 -11.73 7.25 -7.28
N ILE A 311 -11.45 5.96 -7.45
CA ILE A 311 -12.42 5.00 -8.02
C ILE A 311 -13.09 4.10 -6.97
N LYS A 312 -12.60 4.13 -5.74
CA LYS A 312 -13.18 3.38 -4.62
C LYS A 312 -12.95 4.14 -3.32
N SER A 313 -14.03 4.40 -2.60
CA SER A 313 -14.05 4.88 -1.22
C SER A 313 -15.43 4.55 -0.61
N PRO A 314 -15.50 4.23 0.69
CA PRO A 314 -16.79 4.07 1.39
C PRO A 314 -17.45 5.41 1.73
N THR A 315 -16.69 6.51 1.81
CA THR A 315 -17.15 7.82 2.31
C THR A 315 -17.16 8.91 1.24
N ARG A 316 -16.51 8.69 0.10
CA ARG A 316 -16.35 9.68 -0.98
C ARG A 316 -16.89 9.15 -2.30
N GLY A 317 -17.48 10.04 -3.10
CA GLY A 317 -17.85 9.75 -4.49
C GLY A 317 -16.63 9.74 -5.42
N GLU A 318 -16.80 9.18 -6.62
CA GLU A 318 -15.76 9.24 -7.65
C GLU A 318 -15.46 10.69 -8.03
N ALA A 319 -14.18 11.03 -8.04
CA ALA A 319 -13.72 12.37 -8.35
C ALA A 319 -12.31 12.31 -8.95
N THR A 320 -12.00 13.28 -9.80
CA THR A 320 -10.68 13.40 -10.42
C THR A 320 -10.11 14.78 -10.12
N VAL A 321 -8.87 14.80 -9.66
CA VAL A 321 -8.11 16.02 -9.38
C VAL A 321 -6.79 16.01 -10.10
N GLU A 322 -6.26 17.18 -10.38
CA GLU A 322 -4.93 17.33 -10.96
C GLU A 322 -3.90 17.53 -9.85
N PHE A 323 -2.70 16.98 -10.05
CA PHE A 323 -1.55 17.21 -9.18
C PHE A 323 -0.28 17.35 -10.02
N THR A 324 0.79 17.87 -9.42
CA THR A 324 2.10 17.91 -10.07
C THR A 324 3.19 17.35 -9.16
N VAL A 325 4.29 16.93 -9.77
CA VAL A 325 5.50 16.46 -9.08
C VAL A 325 6.57 17.53 -9.27
N THR A 326 7.06 18.08 -8.17
CA THR A 326 8.07 19.15 -8.12
C THR A 326 9.34 18.67 -7.41
N SER A 327 10.36 19.53 -7.31
CA SER A 327 11.53 19.24 -6.47
C SER A 327 11.17 19.04 -5.00
N GLU A 328 10.13 19.72 -4.51
CA GLU A 328 9.63 19.62 -3.13
C GLU A 328 8.66 18.44 -2.88
N GLY A 329 8.35 17.66 -3.93
CA GLY A 329 7.36 16.58 -3.88
C GLY A 329 6.08 16.89 -4.65
N ILE A 330 5.00 16.20 -4.28
CA ILE A 330 3.64 16.36 -4.80
C ILE A 330 3.05 17.69 -4.32
N ARG A 331 2.49 18.46 -5.27
CA ARG A 331 1.87 19.76 -5.00
C ARG A 331 0.63 19.95 -5.87
N ASP A 332 -0.19 20.91 -5.49
CA ASP A 332 -1.25 21.42 -6.34
C ASP A 332 -0.69 22.08 -7.61
N VAL A 333 -1.48 22.04 -8.68
CA VAL A 333 -1.13 22.75 -9.90
C VAL A 333 -1.41 24.24 -9.70
N PRO A 334 -0.46 25.15 -10.01
CA PRO A 334 -0.69 26.58 -9.90
C PRO A 334 -1.92 26.96 -10.74
N THR A 335 -2.97 27.46 -10.09
CA THR A 335 -4.12 27.99 -10.81
C THR A 335 -3.67 29.22 -11.59
N THR A 336 -3.53 29.09 -12.91
CA THR A 336 -3.54 30.26 -13.78
C THR A 336 -4.90 30.94 -13.57
N PRO A 337 -4.98 32.21 -13.14
CA PRO A 337 -6.28 32.87 -12.99
C PRO A 337 -6.99 32.82 -14.33
N SER A 338 -8.14 32.15 -14.36
CA SER A 338 -9.02 32.16 -15.52
C SER A 338 -9.48 33.60 -15.74
N LEU A 339 -9.24 34.13 -16.95
CA LEU A 339 -9.87 35.39 -17.35
C LEU A 339 -11.39 35.23 -17.19
N PRO A 340 -12.09 36.21 -16.58
CA PRO A 340 -13.53 36.11 -16.37
C PRO A 340 -14.22 35.94 -17.72
N ALA A 341 -15.01 34.87 -17.85
CA ALA A 341 -15.84 34.58 -19.01
C ALA A 341 -16.95 35.65 -19.13
N THR A 342 -16.60 36.78 -19.75
CA THR A 342 -17.56 37.77 -20.24
C THR A 342 -17.31 37.93 -21.72
N MET A 343 -18.00 37.11 -22.52
CA MET A 343 -18.11 37.34 -23.95
C MET A 343 -19.04 38.55 -24.16
N PRO A 344 -18.62 39.62 -24.87
CA PRO A 344 -19.57 40.63 -25.32
C PRO A 344 -20.47 40.03 -26.41
N ALA A 345 -21.77 40.29 -26.31
CA ALA A 345 -22.77 39.87 -27.28
C ALA A 345 -22.45 40.48 -28.66
N ILE A 346 -22.34 39.61 -29.68
CA ILE A 346 -22.25 40.02 -31.09
C ILE A 346 -23.67 40.34 -31.57
N PRO A 347 -23.93 41.54 -32.14
CA PRO A 347 -25.24 41.83 -32.70
C PRO A 347 -25.43 41.11 -34.04
N THR A 348 -26.56 40.42 -34.16
CA THR A 348 -27.09 39.88 -35.42
C THR A 348 -27.46 41.00 -36.38
N ALA A 349 -26.93 40.97 -37.60
CA ALA A 349 -27.52 41.65 -38.76
C ALA A 349 -27.37 40.79 -40.01
N SER A 350 -28.49 40.61 -40.69
CA SER A 350 -28.76 39.79 -41.86
C SER A 350 -28.43 40.49 -43.19
N MET A 351 -28.13 39.66 -44.20
CA MET A 351 -28.31 39.86 -45.66
C MET A 351 -27.46 40.95 -46.34
N PHE A 352 -26.66 40.56 -47.34
CA PHE A 352 -26.98 40.77 -48.76
C PHE A 352 -26.02 39.98 -49.68
N LEU A 353 -26.58 39.51 -50.81
CA LEU A 353 -25.96 38.74 -51.89
C LEU A 353 -24.80 39.47 -52.58
N SER A 354 -23.83 38.71 -53.10
CA SER A 354 -23.37 38.71 -54.52
C SER A 354 -22.01 37.99 -54.69
N SER A 355 -21.96 36.96 -55.54
CA SER A 355 -20.75 36.47 -56.25
C SER A 355 -20.39 37.46 -57.38
N PRO A 356 -19.28 37.36 -58.17
CA PRO A 356 -18.20 36.34 -58.29
C PRO A 356 -16.78 36.98 -58.17
N THR A 357 -15.62 36.32 -58.29
CA THR A 357 -14.95 35.84 -59.53
C THR A 357 -13.55 35.31 -59.16
N ILE A 358 -13.12 34.23 -59.82
CA ILE A 358 -11.77 33.64 -59.74
C ILE A 358 -10.90 34.23 -60.86
N PRO A 359 -9.59 34.40 -60.65
CA PRO A 359 -8.64 34.12 -61.71
C PRO A 359 -7.53 33.13 -61.31
N THR A 360 -7.34 32.19 -62.23
CA THR A 360 -6.25 31.25 -62.46
C THR A 360 -4.85 31.87 -62.49
N SER A 361 -3.85 31.19 -61.93
CA SER A 361 -2.60 30.82 -62.66
C SER A 361 -1.62 30.01 -61.80
N LEU A 362 -1.16 28.89 -62.37
CA LEU A 362 0.05 28.11 -62.04
C LEU A 362 1.29 28.81 -62.66
N PRO A 363 2.53 28.47 -62.26
CA PRO A 363 3.23 27.41 -63.01
C PRO A 363 4.08 26.44 -62.15
N SER A 364 4.21 25.25 -62.73
CA SER A 364 5.08 24.12 -62.40
C SER A 364 6.56 24.36 -62.72
N THR A 365 7.47 23.72 -61.97
CA THR A 365 8.69 23.14 -62.53
C THR A 365 9.04 21.82 -61.84
N SER A 366 9.40 20.85 -62.68
CA SER A 366 9.81 19.49 -62.40
C SER A 366 11.34 19.39 -62.37
N THR A 367 11.89 18.46 -61.59
CA THR A 367 13.11 17.74 -61.99
C THR A 367 13.16 16.37 -61.33
N SER A 368 13.22 15.35 -62.18
CA SER A 368 13.30 13.93 -61.85
C SER A 368 14.76 13.50 -61.61
N SER A 369 14.98 12.47 -60.80
CA SER A 369 16.08 11.52 -61.00
C SER A 369 15.71 10.16 -60.39
N ASN A 370 15.63 9.17 -61.27
CA ASN A 370 15.41 7.76 -60.98
C ASN A 370 16.66 7.10 -60.38
N LEU A 371 16.46 6.10 -59.51
CA LEU A 371 17.33 4.92 -59.46
C LEU A 371 16.54 3.70 -58.97
N ILE A 372 16.37 2.77 -59.90
CA ILE A 372 15.80 1.42 -59.75
C ILE A 372 16.93 0.48 -59.34
N LEU A 373 16.67 -0.48 -58.44
CA LEU A 373 17.16 -1.88 -58.57
C LEU A 373 16.50 -2.84 -57.55
N LYS A 374 15.59 -3.66 -58.12
CA LYS A 374 15.36 -5.11 -57.95
C LYS A 374 15.20 -5.75 -56.55
N SER A 375 14.01 -6.35 -56.38
CA SER A 375 13.70 -7.57 -55.60
C SER A 375 14.09 -8.86 -56.34
N PRO A 376 14.14 -10.02 -55.63
CA PRO A 376 13.29 -11.19 -55.95
C PRO A 376 12.56 -11.74 -54.69
N SER A 377 11.24 -12.02 -54.70
CA SER A 377 10.54 -13.31 -54.96
C SER A 377 11.11 -14.53 -54.20
N ALA A 378 10.39 -15.47 -53.57
CA ALA A 378 8.97 -15.79 -53.36
C ALA A 378 8.88 -16.93 -52.29
N LEU A 379 7.78 -16.97 -51.52
CA LEU A 379 6.93 -18.08 -50.99
C LEU A 379 7.45 -19.55 -50.84
N PRO A 380 6.79 -20.47 -50.05
CA PRO A 380 5.42 -20.40 -49.55
C PRO A 380 5.13 -20.83 -48.09
N SER A 381 3.90 -20.47 -47.70
CA SER A 381 3.03 -20.96 -46.63
C SER A 381 2.77 -22.47 -46.65
N LEU A 382 2.63 -23.09 -45.47
CA LEU A 382 1.90 -24.36 -45.28
C LEU A 382 0.83 -24.23 -44.20
N HIS A 383 -0.35 -24.75 -44.54
CA HIS A 383 -1.60 -24.71 -43.80
C HIS A 383 -1.73 -25.89 -42.81
N MET A 384 -2.61 -25.68 -41.84
CA MET A 384 -3.05 -26.49 -40.71
C MET A 384 -3.27 -28.00 -40.91
N THR A 385 -3.10 -28.75 -39.81
CA THR A 385 -3.95 -29.92 -39.49
C THR A 385 -4.39 -29.91 -38.03
N SER A 386 -5.64 -30.31 -37.85
CA SER A 386 -6.44 -30.43 -36.62
C SER A 386 -6.08 -31.68 -35.80
N ALA A 387 -6.18 -31.59 -34.47
CA ALA A 387 -6.47 -32.75 -33.63
C ALA A 387 -7.28 -32.35 -32.38
N SER A 388 -8.41 -33.03 -32.23
CA SER A 388 -9.38 -32.97 -31.15
C SER A 388 -8.90 -33.68 -29.87
N MET A 389 -9.31 -33.19 -28.70
CA MET A 389 -9.25 -33.94 -27.43
C MET A 389 -10.67 -34.20 -26.90
N PRO A 390 -10.97 -35.39 -26.33
CA PRO A 390 -12.21 -35.68 -25.61
C PRO A 390 -12.05 -35.48 -24.08
N PRO A 391 -13.14 -35.54 -23.29
CA PRO A 391 -13.24 -34.89 -21.97
C PRO A 391 -13.01 -35.81 -20.76
N SER A 392 -12.63 -35.15 -19.64
CA SER A 392 -12.80 -35.44 -18.19
C SER A 392 -13.00 -36.88 -17.67
N THR A 393 -12.26 -37.26 -16.61
CA THR A 393 -12.83 -37.87 -15.37
C THR A 393 -11.81 -38.09 -14.22
N SER A 394 -12.33 -37.91 -13.00
CA SER A 394 -11.91 -38.44 -11.68
C SER A 394 -10.77 -37.75 -10.88
N ALA A 395 -11.17 -37.17 -9.75
CA ALA A 395 -10.33 -36.71 -8.65
C ALA A 395 -10.02 -37.89 -7.70
N SER A 396 -8.79 -37.95 -7.18
CA SER A 396 -8.32 -38.91 -6.17
C SER A 396 -7.82 -38.18 -4.91
N PRO A 397 -8.03 -38.71 -3.69
CA PRO A 397 -7.82 -38.00 -2.42
C PRO A 397 -6.36 -38.08 -1.94
N ALA A 398 -5.41 -37.55 -2.70
CA ALA A 398 -3.99 -37.48 -2.32
C ALA A 398 -3.51 -36.05 -1.98
N VAL A 399 -4.38 -35.04 -2.08
CA VAL A 399 -3.98 -33.61 -2.02
C VAL A 399 -4.01 -33.03 -0.60
N LEU A 400 -4.60 -33.73 0.39
CA LEU A 400 -4.64 -33.26 1.79
C LEU A 400 -3.35 -33.53 2.59
N GLY A 401 -2.44 -34.38 2.10
CA GLY A 401 -1.18 -34.69 2.78
C GLY A 401 -0.02 -33.73 2.45
N CYS A 402 -0.01 -33.14 1.24
CA CYS A 402 1.07 -32.24 0.82
C CYS A 402 0.96 -30.82 1.40
N THR A 403 -0.22 -30.42 1.88
CA THR A 403 -0.46 -29.05 2.38
C THR A 403 0.19 -28.80 3.75
N ALA A 404 0.22 -29.80 4.65
CA ALA A 404 0.85 -29.68 5.96
C ALA A 404 2.39 -29.67 5.87
N ALA A 405 2.97 -30.51 5.00
CA ALA A 405 4.41 -30.58 4.80
C ALA A 405 4.98 -29.29 4.18
N MET A 406 4.28 -28.70 3.20
CA MET A 406 4.73 -27.47 2.55
C MET A 406 4.59 -26.21 3.42
N LEU A 407 3.59 -26.17 4.31
CA LEU A 407 3.47 -25.12 5.33
C LEU A 407 4.55 -25.26 6.41
N ALA A 408 4.92 -26.49 6.79
CA ALA A 408 6.01 -26.75 7.72
C ALA A 408 7.38 -26.35 7.13
N ASP A 409 7.62 -26.61 5.83
CA ASP A 409 8.85 -26.19 5.15
C ASP A 409 8.94 -24.66 5.02
N ALA A 410 7.83 -23.97 4.74
CA ALA A 410 7.78 -22.52 4.73
C ALA A 410 8.00 -21.91 6.13
N ALA A 411 7.44 -22.53 7.17
CA ALA A 411 7.66 -22.13 8.56
C ALA A 411 9.12 -22.36 9.01
N SER A 412 9.71 -23.50 8.63
CA SER A 412 11.11 -23.84 8.92
C SER A 412 12.09 -22.91 8.19
N SER A 413 11.79 -22.56 6.94
CA SER A 413 12.53 -21.56 6.18
C SER A 413 12.41 -20.15 6.81
N CYS A 414 11.23 -19.78 7.30
CA CYS A 414 11.01 -18.54 8.06
C CYS A 414 11.80 -18.51 9.38
N ILE A 415 11.82 -19.60 10.15
CA ILE A 415 12.60 -19.68 11.41
C ILE A 415 14.10 -19.54 11.13
N ASN A 416 14.61 -20.16 10.06
CA ASN A 416 16.00 -20.04 9.66
C ASN A 416 16.34 -18.62 9.18
N ALA A 417 15.44 -17.97 8.45
CA ALA A 417 15.58 -16.57 8.04
C ALA A 417 15.54 -15.60 9.23
N MET A 418 14.66 -15.83 10.21
CA MET A 418 14.58 -15.06 11.46
C MET A 418 15.85 -15.22 12.31
N THR A 419 16.41 -16.42 12.35
CA THR A 419 17.66 -16.70 13.08
C THR A 419 18.86 -16.04 12.40
N ALA A 420 18.93 -16.09 11.06
CA ALA A 420 19.97 -15.41 10.29
C ALA A 420 19.88 -13.88 10.41
N PHE A 421 18.66 -13.32 10.45
CA PHE A 421 18.45 -11.89 10.64
C PHE A 421 18.88 -11.42 12.04
N ARG A 422 18.54 -12.15 13.11
CA ARG A 422 19.00 -11.87 14.47
C ARG A 422 20.53 -11.92 14.62
N MET A 423 21.20 -12.78 13.86
CA MET A 423 22.67 -12.81 13.83
C MET A 423 23.26 -11.62 13.05
N ALA A 424 22.56 -11.11 12.04
CA ALA A 424 23.01 -9.98 11.23
C ALA A 424 22.81 -8.61 11.91
N THR A 425 21.83 -8.48 12.82
CA THR A 425 21.53 -7.20 13.53
C THR A 425 22.33 -6.98 14.83
N GLY A 426 23.21 -7.90 15.23
CA GLY A 426 24.22 -7.62 16.24
C GLY A 426 23.72 -7.40 17.67
N GLU A 427 22.58 -7.95 18.07
CA GLU A 427 22.19 -7.99 19.49
C GLU A 427 23.12 -8.94 20.28
N LYS A 428 24.19 -8.39 20.84
CA LYS A 428 24.99 -9.09 21.85
C LYS A 428 24.19 -9.18 23.16
N MET A 429 23.79 -10.39 23.55
CA MET A 429 23.47 -10.69 24.96
C MET A 429 24.67 -10.32 25.83
N THR A 430 24.54 -9.25 26.60
CA THR A 430 25.44 -8.97 27.73
C THR A 430 25.04 -9.88 28.88
N THR A 431 25.77 -10.99 29.04
CA THR A 431 25.72 -11.79 30.27
C THR A 431 26.45 -11.00 31.36
N SER A 432 25.68 -10.35 32.24
CA SER A 432 26.20 -9.78 33.48
C SER A 432 26.45 -10.93 34.48
N SER A 433 27.71 -11.31 34.65
CA SER A 433 28.15 -12.15 35.75
C SER A 433 28.25 -11.30 37.02
N GLY A 434 27.16 -11.27 37.79
CA GLY A 434 27.16 -10.73 39.15
C GLY A 434 27.98 -11.63 40.09
N SER A 435 29.13 -11.12 40.54
CA SER A 435 29.86 -11.65 41.69
C SER A 435 29.21 -11.13 42.97
N SER A 436 28.82 -12.04 43.85
CA SER A 436 28.30 -11.76 45.19
C SER A 436 29.42 -11.42 46.17
N PRO A 437 29.29 -10.39 47.03
CA PRO A 437 30.21 -10.18 48.13
C PRO A 437 29.70 -10.86 49.41
N SER A 438 30.62 -11.54 50.10
CA SER A 438 30.65 -11.68 51.56
C SER A 438 31.48 -10.57 52.17
#